data_AF-A0A8D2QVP2-F1
#
_entry.id   AF-A0A8D2QVP2-F1
#
_cell.length_a   1.000
_cell.length_b   1.000
_cell.length_c   1.000
_cell.angle_alpha   90.00
_cell.angle_beta   90.00
_cell.angle_gamma   90.00
#
_symmetry.space_group_name_H-M   'P 1'
#
loop_
_entity.id
_entity.type
_entity.pdbx_description
1 polymer ?
#
loop_
_entity_poly.entity_id
_entity_poly.type
_entity_poly.pdbx_seq_one_letter_code
_entity_poly.pdbx_strand_id
1 'polypeptide(L)'
;MEEGMSSMQQKAAELEHMAEVLLTGEQLRLRLHEEKVIKDRRHHLKTYPNCFVAKELIDWLIDHKEASDRETAIKLVQKLLDHSIIHHVCDEHKEFKDVKLFYRFRKDDGTFPLDNEVKVFMRGQRLYEKLMSSENTLLQAREEEGVKYERTFVASEFIEWLIQEGEAATRSEAEQLGRRLLEHGIIQHVSNKHHFMDSNLLYQCRMNFRRRRRLMELLTEKSRLMPESHDSPFCLRKQNHDNRKHTSFLSVSPTKEIKIVSAVRRSSMSSCGSSGYFSSSPTLSSSPPVLCNPKSVLKRPVTADELLMPGAPYVRKTFTIVGDAVGWGFVVRGSKPCHIQAVDPSGPAAAAGMKVCQFVVSVNGLNVLHVDYRTVSNLILTGPRTIVMEVMEEIEA
;
A
#
# COMPACT_ATOMS: atom_id res chain seq x y z
N MET A 1 25.99 37.30 3.12
CA MET A 1 26.03 36.12 2.21
C MET A 1 25.89 34.80 2.95
N GLU A 2 26.30 34.69 4.23
CA GLU A 2 26.12 33.46 5.03
C GLU A 2 24.63 33.08 5.28
N GLU A 3 23.74 34.04 5.53
CA GLU A 3 22.31 33.75 5.76
C GLU A 3 21.62 33.11 4.54
N GLY A 4 22.02 33.47 3.32
CA GLY A 4 21.45 32.91 2.09
C GLY A 4 21.91 31.47 1.80
N MET A 5 23.15 31.13 2.15
CA MET A 5 23.68 29.76 2.01
C MET A 5 23.03 28.79 3.01
N SER A 6 22.74 29.26 4.23
CA SER A 6 22.03 28.46 5.24
C SER A 6 20.60 28.09 4.81
N SER A 7 19.88 29.02 4.19
CA SER A 7 18.51 28.79 3.69
C SER A 7 18.46 27.76 2.55
N MET A 8 19.39 27.81 1.59
CA MET A 8 19.43 26.84 0.48
C MET A 8 19.79 25.43 0.96
N GLN A 9 20.75 25.31 1.87
CA GLN A 9 21.13 24.02 2.45
C GLN A 9 19.99 23.41 3.28
N GLN A 10 19.25 24.25 4.00
CA GLN A 10 18.08 23.82 4.74
C GLN A 10 16.97 23.31 3.82
N LYS A 11 16.66 24.05 2.75
CA LYS A 11 15.66 23.62 1.75
C LYS A 11 16.04 22.30 1.07
N ALA A 12 17.31 22.13 0.70
CA ALA A 12 17.80 20.88 0.11
C ALA A 12 17.66 19.69 1.08
N ALA A 13 17.95 19.91 2.37
CA ALA A 13 17.79 18.89 3.40
C ALA A 13 16.30 18.53 3.64
N GLU A 14 15.40 19.51 3.59
CA GLU A 14 13.96 19.30 3.68
C GLU A 14 13.43 18.47 2.49
N LEU A 15 13.91 18.75 1.27
CA LEU A 15 13.57 17.97 0.08
C LEU A 15 14.12 16.54 0.14
N GLU A 16 15.36 16.34 0.62
CA GLU A 16 15.94 15.01 0.83
C GLU A 16 15.11 14.22 1.87
N HIS A 17 14.74 14.87 2.97
CA HIS A 17 13.92 14.25 4.00
C HIS A 17 12.54 13.86 3.48
N MET A 18 11.87 14.77 2.75
CA MET A 18 10.58 14.51 2.13
C MET A 18 10.67 13.33 1.14
N ALA A 19 11.71 13.28 0.32
CA ALA A 19 11.93 12.17 -0.61
C ALA A 19 12.06 10.83 0.14
N GLU A 20 12.83 10.79 1.23
CA GLU A 20 13.00 9.59 2.04
C GLU A 20 11.67 9.10 2.65
N VAL A 21 10.82 10.02 3.15
CA VAL A 21 9.49 9.69 3.65
C VAL A 21 8.59 9.13 2.54
N LEU A 22 8.54 9.80 1.38
CA LEU A 22 7.73 9.38 0.23
C LEU A 22 8.12 7.99 -0.27
N LEU A 23 9.41 7.74 -0.43
CA LEU A 23 9.94 6.47 -0.95
C LEU A 23 9.76 5.34 0.05
N THR A 24 10.02 5.60 1.32
CA THR A 24 9.81 4.60 2.38
C THR A 24 8.33 4.25 2.50
N GLY A 25 7.45 5.24 2.44
CA GLY A 25 6.00 5.07 2.43
C GLY A 25 5.50 4.21 1.26
N GLU A 26 5.99 4.49 0.04
CA GLU A 26 5.64 3.69 -1.14
C GLU A 26 6.14 2.25 -1.05
N GLN A 27 7.38 2.04 -0.58
CA GLN A 27 7.94 0.69 -0.41
C GLN A 27 7.15 -0.12 0.61
N LEU A 28 6.73 0.51 1.72
CA LEU A 28 5.84 -0.13 2.69
C LEU A 28 4.49 -0.46 2.06
N ARG A 29 3.87 0.48 1.33
CA ARG A 29 2.59 0.27 0.63
C ARG A 29 2.63 -0.96 -0.27
N LEU A 30 3.65 -1.04 -1.14
CA LEU A 30 3.79 -2.16 -2.08
C LEU A 30 3.92 -3.51 -1.37
N ARG A 31 4.70 -3.58 -0.30
CA ARG A 31 4.85 -4.82 0.50
C ARG A 31 3.57 -5.23 1.21
N LEU A 32 2.84 -4.27 1.78
CA LEU A 32 1.57 -4.54 2.44
C LEU A 32 0.47 -4.99 1.45
N HIS A 33 0.52 -4.53 0.20
CA HIS A 33 -0.31 -5.08 -0.89
C HIS A 33 0.11 -6.50 -1.27
N GLU A 34 1.41 -6.74 -1.47
CA GLU A 34 1.95 -8.05 -1.81
C GLU A 34 1.58 -9.12 -0.77
N GLU A 35 1.67 -8.76 0.52
CA GLU A 35 1.35 -9.63 1.65
C GLU A 35 -0.14 -9.61 2.03
N LYS A 36 -0.99 -8.90 1.27
CA LYS A 36 -2.46 -8.84 1.45
C LYS A 36 -2.91 -8.33 2.83
N VAL A 37 -2.08 -7.50 3.45
CA VAL A 37 -2.44 -6.75 4.67
C VAL A 37 -3.44 -5.65 4.30
N ILE A 38 -3.22 -4.99 3.16
CA ILE A 38 -4.17 -4.06 2.57
C ILE A 38 -5.26 -4.84 1.83
N LYS A 39 -6.52 -4.60 2.21
CA LYS A 39 -7.71 -5.25 1.62
C LYS A 39 -8.99 -4.54 2.04
N ASP A 40 -10.06 -4.84 1.33
CA ASP A 40 -11.39 -4.34 1.66
C ASP A 40 -11.88 -4.93 2.99
N ARG A 41 -12.37 -4.07 3.88
CA ARG A 41 -12.94 -4.47 5.16
C ARG A 41 -14.31 -3.87 5.36
N ARG A 42 -15.18 -4.59 6.06
CA ARG A 42 -16.55 -4.14 6.35
C ARG A 42 -16.73 -3.90 7.84
N HIS A 43 -17.25 -2.73 8.21
CA HIS A 43 -17.56 -2.36 9.60
C HIS A 43 -18.81 -1.49 9.65
N HIS A 44 -19.71 -1.75 10.60
CA HIS A 44 -21.03 -1.09 10.70
C HIS A 44 -21.75 -0.92 9.35
N LEU A 45 -21.85 -2.02 8.58
CA LEU A 45 -22.49 -2.07 7.25
C LEU A 45 -21.74 -1.33 6.13
N LYS A 46 -20.74 -0.51 6.46
CA LYS A 46 -19.89 0.23 5.52
C LYS A 46 -18.73 -0.64 5.04
N THR A 47 -18.46 -0.61 3.74
CA THR A 47 -17.26 -1.25 3.16
C THR A 47 -16.20 -0.18 2.97
N TYR A 48 -15.02 -0.45 3.50
CA TYR A 48 -13.85 0.40 3.41
C TYR A 48 -12.83 -0.30 2.50
N PRO A 49 -12.72 0.13 1.22
CA PRO A 49 -11.80 -0.48 0.29
C PRO A 49 -10.35 -0.15 0.63
N ASN A 50 -9.42 -1.01 0.20
CA ASN A 50 -7.97 -0.80 0.28
C ASN A 50 -7.47 -0.26 1.62
N CYS A 51 -8.00 -0.74 2.75
CA CYS A 51 -7.59 -0.28 4.08
C CYS A 51 -6.71 -1.32 4.77
N PHE A 52 -6.18 -0.96 5.93
CA PHE A 52 -5.49 -1.86 6.86
C PHE A 52 -5.91 -1.55 8.31
N VAL A 53 -5.81 -2.53 9.20
CA VAL A 53 -6.07 -2.34 10.63
C VAL A 53 -4.78 -1.86 11.30
N ALA A 54 -4.83 -0.79 12.09
CA ALA A 54 -3.64 -0.23 12.75
C ALA A 54 -2.89 -1.28 13.58
N LYS A 55 -3.60 -2.05 14.42
CA LYS A 55 -2.97 -3.13 15.20
C LYS A 55 -2.27 -4.19 14.33
N GLU A 56 -2.90 -4.60 13.23
CA GLU A 56 -2.32 -5.58 12.29
C GLU A 56 -1.06 -5.03 11.62
N LEU A 57 -1.03 -3.73 11.28
CA LEU A 57 0.15 -3.08 10.74
C LEU A 57 1.30 -3.08 11.76
N ILE A 58 1.03 -2.75 13.03
CA ILE A 58 2.06 -2.75 14.07
C ILE A 58 2.63 -4.15 14.31
N ASP A 59 1.77 -5.17 14.36
CA ASP A 59 2.22 -6.57 14.44
C ASP A 59 3.10 -6.94 13.24
N TRP A 60 2.65 -6.58 12.02
CA TRP A 60 3.41 -6.82 10.80
C TRP A 60 4.80 -6.16 10.81
N LEU A 61 4.91 -4.92 11.29
CA LEU A 61 6.18 -4.19 11.38
C LEU A 61 7.19 -4.87 12.31
N ILE A 62 6.70 -5.44 13.41
CA ILE A 62 7.54 -6.17 14.38
C ILE A 62 7.96 -7.51 13.80
N ASP A 63 7.01 -8.28 13.25
CA ASP A 63 7.26 -9.60 12.68
C ASP A 63 8.29 -9.54 11.52
N HIS A 64 8.22 -8.48 10.71
CA HIS A 64 9.14 -8.24 9.60
C HIS A 64 10.44 -7.54 9.99
N LYS A 65 10.65 -7.28 11.30
CA LYS A 65 11.82 -6.57 11.85
C LYS A 65 12.03 -5.18 11.23
N GLU A 66 10.95 -4.52 10.86
CA GLU A 66 10.94 -3.13 10.42
C GLU A 66 10.91 -2.15 11.61
N ALA A 67 10.49 -2.62 12.79
CA ALA A 67 10.58 -1.92 14.06
C ALA A 67 11.07 -2.87 15.18
N SER A 68 11.75 -2.32 16.19
CA SER A 68 12.24 -3.09 17.35
C SER A 68 11.13 -3.46 18.34
N ASP A 69 10.12 -2.61 18.43
CA ASP A 69 9.06 -2.66 19.45
C ASP A 69 7.84 -1.84 19.00
N ARG A 70 6.72 -2.00 19.72
CA ARG A 70 5.45 -1.35 19.38
C ARG A 70 5.54 0.18 19.43
N GLU A 71 6.29 0.76 20.37
CA GLU A 71 6.38 2.22 20.49
C GLU A 71 7.13 2.83 19.31
N THR A 72 8.24 2.21 18.93
CA THR A 72 8.99 2.59 17.72
C THR A 72 8.15 2.45 16.47
N ALA A 73 7.38 1.36 16.34
CA ALA A 73 6.46 1.16 15.21
C ALA A 73 5.39 2.26 15.15
N ILE A 74 4.81 2.65 16.28
CA ILE A 74 3.84 3.75 16.35
C ILE A 74 4.49 5.07 15.90
N LYS A 75 5.71 5.39 16.37
CA LYS A 75 6.44 6.61 15.94
C LYS A 75 6.69 6.62 14.43
N LEU A 76 7.06 5.49 13.86
CA LEU A 76 7.28 5.35 12.41
C LEU A 76 6.00 5.61 11.61
N VAL A 77 4.91 4.96 12.02
CA VAL A 77 3.62 5.10 11.34
C VAL A 77 3.03 6.49 11.57
N GLN A 78 3.26 7.11 12.73
CA GLN A 78 2.91 8.50 12.98
C GLN A 78 3.61 9.44 12.00
N LYS A 79 4.92 9.25 11.71
CA LYS A 79 5.60 10.05 10.67
C LYS A 79 4.93 9.91 9.31
N LEU A 80 4.49 8.71 8.94
CA LEU A 80 3.75 8.51 7.68
C LEU A 80 2.38 9.24 7.69
N LEU A 81 1.72 9.30 8.85
CA LEU A 81 0.46 10.01 9.03
C LEU A 81 0.65 11.53 8.93
N ASP A 82 1.65 12.07 9.62
CA ASP A 82 1.99 13.50 9.65
C ASP A 82 2.35 14.02 8.24
N HIS A 83 3.07 13.22 7.47
CA HIS A 83 3.42 13.51 6.08
C HIS A 83 2.33 13.13 5.07
N SER A 84 1.11 12.84 5.51
CA SER A 84 -0.05 12.54 4.65
C SER A 84 0.17 11.35 3.69
N ILE A 85 1.06 10.41 4.03
CA ILE A 85 1.24 9.17 3.26
C ILE A 85 0.06 8.23 3.52
N ILE A 86 -0.35 8.17 4.79
CA ILE A 86 -1.52 7.42 5.25
C ILE A 86 -2.51 8.37 5.94
N HIS A 87 -3.74 7.91 6.14
CA HIS A 87 -4.74 8.61 6.91
C HIS A 87 -5.72 7.65 7.57
N HIS A 88 -6.41 8.12 8.63
CA HIS A 88 -7.55 7.40 9.18
C HIS A 88 -8.70 7.44 8.18
N VAL A 89 -9.41 6.34 7.99
CA VAL A 89 -10.41 6.25 6.90
C VAL A 89 -11.57 7.25 7.02
N CYS A 90 -11.84 7.78 8.21
CA CYS A 90 -12.80 8.87 8.43
C CYS A 90 -12.13 10.24 8.70
N ASP A 91 -10.80 10.35 8.65
CA ASP A 91 -10.00 11.55 8.99
C ASP A 91 -10.25 12.14 10.41
N GLU A 92 -10.94 11.41 11.29
CA GLU A 92 -11.24 11.82 12.67
C GLU A 92 -10.04 11.79 13.64
N HIS A 93 -8.92 11.19 13.24
CA HIS A 93 -7.78 10.94 14.13
C HIS A 93 -6.48 11.49 13.53
N LYS A 94 -5.91 12.51 14.19
CA LYS A 94 -4.60 13.09 13.83
C LYS A 94 -3.41 12.31 14.40
N GLU A 95 -3.64 11.56 15.47
CA GLU A 95 -2.65 10.68 16.08
C GLU A 95 -2.96 9.23 15.70
N PHE A 96 -1.91 8.50 15.33
CA PHE A 96 -1.96 7.08 15.06
C PHE A 96 -2.20 6.32 16.36
N LYS A 97 -3.18 5.42 16.34
CA LYS A 97 -3.55 4.61 17.50
C LYS A 97 -3.47 3.14 17.16
N ASP A 98 -2.68 2.41 17.95
CA ASP A 98 -2.49 0.96 17.89
C ASP A 98 -3.69 0.20 18.45
N VAL A 99 -4.82 0.35 17.77
CA VAL A 99 -6.11 -0.26 18.10
C VAL A 99 -6.76 -0.80 16.82
N LYS A 100 -7.98 -1.34 16.90
CA LYS A 100 -8.72 -1.86 15.74
C LYS A 100 -9.38 -0.76 14.90
N LEU A 101 -8.64 0.30 14.59
CA LEU A 101 -9.06 1.36 13.69
C LEU A 101 -8.55 1.10 12.27
N PHE A 102 -9.27 1.62 11.28
CA PHE A 102 -8.89 1.50 9.87
C PHE A 102 -8.14 2.71 9.40
N TYR A 103 -7.00 2.44 8.76
CA TYR A 103 -6.19 3.44 8.07
C TYR A 103 -6.03 3.02 6.61
N ARG A 104 -5.60 3.96 5.79
CA ARG A 104 -5.45 3.78 4.34
C ARG A 104 -4.27 4.60 3.84
N PHE A 105 -3.56 4.09 2.83
CA PHE A 105 -2.60 4.90 2.07
C PHE A 105 -3.36 5.85 1.16
N ARG A 106 -3.08 7.15 1.23
CA ARG A 106 -3.78 8.15 0.41
C ARG A 106 -3.60 7.91 -1.11
N LYS A 107 -2.54 7.18 -1.50
CA LYS A 107 -2.32 6.76 -2.88
C LYS A 107 -3.32 5.71 -3.37
N ASP A 108 -3.91 4.92 -2.46
CA ASP A 108 -4.85 3.83 -2.80
C ASP A 108 -6.29 4.30 -3.02
N ASP A 109 -6.65 5.52 -2.59
CA ASP A 109 -7.96 6.14 -2.85
C ASP A 109 -7.88 7.48 -3.61
N GLY A 110 -6.69 7.85 -4.08
CA GLY A 110 -6.50 9.06 -4.87
C GLY A 110 -6.52 10.36 -4.06
N THR A 111 -6.49 10.31 -2.73
CA THR A 111 -6.42 11.50 -1.87
C THR A 111 -4.98 11.98 -1.61
N PHE A 112 -3.98 11.34 -2.22
CA PHE A 112 -2.56 11.66 -2.01
C PHE A 112 -2.26 13.10 -2.43
N PRO A 113 -1.65 13.93 -1.57
CA PRO A 113 -1.36 15.32 -1.91
C PRO A 113 -0.32 15.37 -3.04
N LEU A 114 -0.71 15.96 -4.17
CA LEU A 114 0.16 16.16 -5.33
C LEU A 114 0.57 17.64 -5.43
N ASP A 115 1.25 18.13 -4.40
CA ASP A 115 1.91 19.43 -4.47
C ASP A 115 3.04 19.43 -5.51
N ASN A 116 3.60 20.61 -5.77
CA ASN A 116 4.61 20.78 -6.83
C ASN A 116 5.90 20.00 -6.56
N GLU A 117 6.28 19.82 -5.31
CA GLU A 117 7.54 19.16 -4.95
C GLU A 117 7.38 17.63 -5.02
N VAL A 118 6.27 17.10 -4.48
CA VAL A 118 5.88 15.69 -4.61
C VAL A 118 5.73 15.29 -6.08
N LYS A 119 5.15 16.15 -6.93
CA LYS A 119 5.04 15.90 -8.37
C LYS A 119 6.40 15.72 -9.03
N VAL A 120 7.42 16.47 -8.63
CA VAL A 120 8.78 16.31 -9.16
C VAL A 120 9.37 14.97 -8.74
N PHE A 121 9.19 14.54 -7.49
CA PHE A 121 9.66 13.23 -7.03
C PHE A 121 8.96 12.07 -7.74
N MET A 122 7.64 12.13 -7.86
CA MET A 122 6.86 11.11 -8.58
C MET A 122 7.27 11.02 -10.05
N ARG A 123 7.53 12.17 -10.68
CA ARG A 123 8.04 12.23 -12.04
C ARG A 123 9.46 11.68 -12.14
N GLY A 124 10.36 12.09 -11.24
CA GLY A 124 11.74 11.60 -11.17
C GLY A 124 11.82 10.10 -10.95
N GLN A 125 10.95 9.52 -10.12
CA GLN A 125 10.86 8.07 -9.93
C GLN A 125 10.49 7.36 -11.24
N ARG A 126 9.48 7.85 -11.98
CA ARG A 126 9.10 7.27 -13.27
C ARG A 126 10.24 7.35 -14.29
N LEU A 127 10.90 8.50 -14.37
CA LEU A 127 12.07 8.69 -15.24
C LEU A 127 13.20 7.73 -14.86
N TYR A 128 13.48 7.58 -13.56
CA TYR A 128 14.50 6.67 -13.06
C TYR A 128 14.20 5.22 -13.45
N GLU A 129 12.95 4.76 -13.32
CA GLU A 129 12.58 3.40 -13.72
C GLU A 129 12.75 3.17 -15.23
N LYS A 130 12.43 4.17 -16.07
CA LYS A 130 12.66 4.11 -17.52
C LYS A 130 14.16 4.11 -17.85
N LEU A 131 14.96 4.95 -17.20
CA LEU A 131 16.41 5.00 -17.36
C LEU A 131 17.10 3.70 -16.95
N MET A 132 16.57 3.04 -15.92
CA MET A 132 17.10 1.78 -15.40
C MET A 132 16.47 0.54 -16.06
N SER A 133 15.68 0.73 -17.13
CA SER A 133 15.19 -0.36 -17.98
C SER A 133 16.31 -0.86 -18.90
N SER A 134 16.32 -2.15 -19.23
CA SER A 134 17.36 -2.77 -20.05
C SER A 134 17.44 -2.24 -21.49
N GLU A 135 16.41 -1.54 -21.96
CA GLU A 135 16.33 -0.98 -23.31
C GLU A 135 17.06 0.38 -23.42
N ASN A 136 17.42 0.98 -22.29
CA ASN A 136 18.03 2.31 -22.27
C ASN A 136 19.56 2.24 -22.25
N THR A 137 20.20 2.82 -23.26
CA THR A 137 21.67 2.86 -23.42
C THR A 137 22.30 4.19 -23.01
N LEU A 138 21.51 5.13 -22.46
CA LEU A 138 21.97 6.48 -22.10
C LEU A 138 22.99 6.45 -20.96
N LEU A 139 22.77 5.57 -19.98
CA LEU A 139 23.61 5.45 -18.79
C LEU A 139 24.87 4.64 -19.11
N GLN A 140 26.03 5.32 -19.10
CA GLN A 140 27.32 4.71 -19.45
C GLN A 140 28.42 5.12 -18.47
N ALA A 141 29.48 4.33 -18.44
CA ALA A 141 30.70 4.69 -17.73
C ALA A 141 31.48 5.72 -18.58
N ARG A 142 31.81 6.87 -18.01
CA ARG A 142 32.54 7.96 -18.69
C ARG A 142 33.63 8.51 -17.77
N GLU A 143 34.60 9.22 -18.33
CA GLU A 143 35.73 9.80 -17.58
C GLU A 143 35.74 11.32 -17.74
N GLU A 144 35.93 12.05 -16.63
CA GLU A 144 36.06 13.51 -16.60
C GLU A 144 37.19 13.89 -15.64
N GLU A 145 38.11 14.75 -16.08
CA GLU A 145 39.30 15.19 -15.31
C GLU A 145 40.15 14.02 -14.75
N GLY A 146 40.21 12.88 -15.45
CA GLY A 146 40.96 11.69 -14.99
C GLY A 146 40.20 10.82 -13.97
N VAL A 147 38.95 11.14 -13.68
CA VAL A 147 38.08 10.39 -12.77
C VAL A 147 37.01 9.66 -13.58
N LYS A 148 36.93 8.34 -13.40
CA LYS A 148 35.91 7.51 -14.01
C LYS A 148 34.62 7.54 -13.19
N TYR A 149 33.51 7.86 -13.84
CA TYR A 149 32.17 7.89 -13.29
C TYR A 149 31.31 6.80 -13.95
N GLU A 150 30.60 6.02 -13.14
CA GLU A 150 29.72 4.94 -13.61
C GLU A 150 28.27 5.44 -13.76
N ARG A 151 27.53 4.90 -14.73
CA ARG A 151 26.10 5.22 -14.98
C ARG A 151 25.82 6.73 -15.11
N THR A 152 26.69 7.41 -15.84
CA THR A 152 26.54 8.82 -16.21
C THR A 152 25.72 8.99 -17.47
N PHE A 153 25.24 10.19 -17.71
CA PHE A 153 24.66 10.62 -18.98
C PHE A 153 25.12 12.03 -19.32
N VAL A 154 25.16 12.35 -20.62
CA VAL A 154 25.43 13.70 -21.10
C VAL A 154 24.13 14.50 -21.08
N ALA A 155 24.16 15.77 -20.65
CA ALA A 155 22.94 16.58 -20.55
C ALA A 155 22.20 16.74 -21.87
N SER A 156 22.91 16.99 -22.98
CA SER A 156 22.32 17.15 -24.30
C SER A 156 21.61 15.87 -24.80
N GLU A 157 22.20 14.69 -24.54
CA GLU A 157 21.61 13.38 -24.83
C GLU A 157 20.39 13.09 -23.94
N PHE A 158 20.47 13.45 -22.65
CA PHE A 158 19.35 13.29 -21.72
C PHE A 158 18.16 14.17 -22.09
N ILE A 159 18.40 15.39 -22.57
CA ILE A 159 17.36 16.28 -23.10
C ILE A 159 16.67 15.65 -24.30
N GLU A 160 17.44 15.08 -25.23
CA GLU A 160 16.87 14.40 -26.41
C GLU A 160 16.05 13.18 -25.99
N TRP A 161 16.56 12.38 -25.05
CA TRP A 161 15.83 11.25 -24.48
C TRP A 161 14.52 11.68 -23.80
N LEU A 162 14.52 12.78 -23.03
CA LEU A 162 13.30 13.30 -22.39
C LEU A 162 12.23 13.68 -23.43
N ILE A 163 12.64 14.24 -24.57
CA ILE A 163 11.71 14.59 -25.66
C ILE A 163 11.19 13.30 -26.32
N GLN A 164 12.06 12.33 -26.57
CA GLN A 164 11.69 11.04 -27.17
C GLN A 164 10.68 10.27 -26.29
N GLU A 165 10.84 10.33 -24.97
CA GLU A 165 9.92 9.72 -23.99
C GLU A 165 8.61 10.49 -23.80
N GLY A 166 8.44 11.62 -24.49
CA GLY A 166 7.25 12.48 -24.38
C GLY A 166 7.18 13.26 -23.06
N GLU A 167 8.30 13.42 -22.35
CA GLU A 167 8.37 14.15 -21.09
C GLU A 167 8.54 15.67 -21.31
N ALA A 168 8.98 16.09 -22.48
CA ALA A 168 9.03 17.50 -22.85
C ALA A 168 8.73 17.68 -24.35
N ALA A 169 8.08 18.77 -24.72
CA ALA A 169 7.83 19.07 -26.14
C ALA A 169 9.01 19.79 -26.80
N THR A 170 9.82 20.49 -26.01
CA THR A 170 10.96 21.27 -26.50
C THR A 170 12.22 21.03 -25.67
N ARG A 171 13.39 21.34 -26.24
CA ARG A 171 14.68 21.28 -25.51
C ARG A 171 14.68 22.20 -24.29
N SER A 172 14.04 23.37 -24.38
CA SER A 172 13.96 24.31 -23.25
C SER A 172 13.12 23.75 -22.10
N GLU A 173 11.99 23.11 -22.40
CA GLU A 173 11.16 22.45 -21.38
C GLU A 173 11.90 21.26 -20.74
N ALA A 174 12.61 20.46 -21.54
CA ALA A 174 13.43 19.35 -21.05
C ALA A 174 14.57 19.84 -20.14
N GLU A 175 15.21 20.96 -20.49
CA GLU A 175 16.25 21.58 -19.68
C GLU A 175 15.69 22.10 -18.35
N GLN A 176 14.52 22.75 -18.36
CA GLN A 176 13.84 23.17 -17.13
C GLN A 176 13.48 21.98 -16.24
N LEU A 177 13.02 20.88 -16.83
CA LEU A 177 12.78 19.62 -16.11
C LEU A 177 14.08 19.09 -15.49
N GLY A 178 15.18 19.04 -16.24
CA GLY A 178 16.48 18.63 -15.73
C GLY A 178 16.97 19.50 -14.56
N ARG A 179 16.77 20.83 -14.62
CA ARG A 179 17.07 21.73 -13.50
C ARG A 179 16.23 21.41 -12.27
N ARG A 180 14.92 21.21 -12.42
CA ARG A 180 14.03 20.80 -11.32
C ARG A 180 14.49 19.48 -10.68
N LEU A 181 14.87 18.49 -11.49
CA LEU A 181 15.39 17.21 -10.99
C LEU A 181 16.70 17.39 -10.21
N LEU A 182 17.58 18.29 -10.65
CA LEU A 182 18.84 18.59 -9.96
C LEU A 182 18.59 19.31 -8.63
N GLU A 183 17.70 20.31 -8.61
CA GLU A 183 17.31 21.05 -7.40
C GLU A 183 16.71 20.13 -6.32
N HIS A 184 16.00 19.07 -6.74
CA HIS A 184 15.41 18.07 -5.86
C HIS A 184 16.37 16.93 -5.48
N GLY A 185 17.64 17.02 -5.89
CA GLY A 185 18.65 16.00 -5.59
C GLY A 185 18.38 14.64 -6.24
N ILE A 186 17.58 14.60 -7.30
CA ILE A 186 17.30 13.37 -8.05
C ILE A 186 18.47 13.05 -8.98
N ILE A 187 18.99 14.06 -9.65
CA ILE A 187 20.21 14.01 -10.46
C ILE A 187 21.25 15.00 -9.89
N GLN A 188 22.52 14.81 -10.25
CA GLN A 188 23.60 15.72 -9.87
C GLN A 188 24.64 15.80 -10.98
N HIS A 189 25.33 16.94 -11.08
CA HIS A 189 26.55 17.04 -11.87
C HIS A 189 27.64 16.18 -11.22
N VAL A 190 28.46 15.49 -12.01
CA VAL A 190 29.46 14.55 -11.47
C VAL A 190 30.50 15.21 -10.55
N SER A 191 30.88 16.46 -10.84
CA SER A 191 31.77 17.27 -9.98
C SER A 191 31.03 18.17 -8.98
N ASN A 192 29.70 18.18 -8.99
CA ASN A 192 28.84 19.03 -8.15
C ASN A 192 29.09 20.56 -8.27
N LYS A 193 29.62 21.03 -9.40
CA LYS A 193 29.95 22.45 -9.66
C LYS A 193 28.96 23.18 -10.58
N HIS A 194 28.14 22.45 -11.33
CA HIS A 194 27.33 23.02 -12.40
C HIS A 194 25.83 22.75 -12.20
N HIS A 195 25.00 23.74 -12.55
CA HIS A 195 23.56 23.54 -12.72
C HIS A 195 23.27 22.75 -13.99
N PHE A 196 22.05 22.24 -14.13
CA PHE A 196 21.65 21.53 -15.33
C PHE A 196 21.47 22.49 -16.51
N MET A 197 22.16 22.21 -17.61
CA MET A 197 22.04 22.98 -18.85
C MET A 197 22.32 22.13 -20.08
N ASP A 198 21.72 22.50 -21.21
CA ASP A 198 21.92 21.81 -22.49
C ASP A 198 23.37 21.93 -22.95
N SER A 199 24.16 20.89 -22.67
CA SER A 199 25.61 20.90 -22.79
C SER A 199 26.17 19.48 -22.81
N ASN A 200 27.48 19.37 -23.02
CA ASN A 200 28.20 18.11 -22.98
C ASN A 200 28.70 17.73 -21.56
N LEU A 201 28.17 18.40 -20.52
CA LEU A 201 28.51 18.10 -19.13
C LEU A 201 27.91 16.76 -18.69
N LEU A 202 28.61 16.09 -17.77
CA LEU A 202 28.20 14.79 -17.26
C LEU A 202 27.37 14.91 -15.98
N TYR A 203 26.29 14.15 -15.95
CA TYR A 203 25.40 14.05 -14.80
C TYR A 203 25.15 12.57 -14.46
N GLN A 204 24.70 12.35 -13.23
CA GLN A 204 24.33 11.02 -12.74
C GLN A 204 23.10 11.11 -11.84
N CYS A 205 22.36 10.00 -11.72
CA CYS A 205 21.31 9.91 -10.71
C CYS A 205 21.93 9.86 -9.31
N ARG A 206 21.63 10.86 -8.48
CA ARG A 206 22.00 10.87 -7.06
C ARG A 206 21.10 9.93 -6.28
N MET A 207 19.80 9.96 -6.58
CA MET A 207 18.80 9.16 -5.90
C MET A 207 18.69 7.77 -6.52
N ASN A 208 18.73 6.73 -5.68
CA ASN A 208 18.39 5.36 -6.10
C ASN A 208 16.97 5.01 -5.62
N PHE A 209 16.01 5.03 -6.54
CA PHE A 209 14.61 4.70 -6.23
C PHE A 209 14.40 3.19 -5.99
N ARG A 210 15.27 2.33 -6.52
CA ARG A 210 15.28 0.88 -6.29
C ARG A 210 15.97 0.45 -5.00
N ARG A 211 16.70 1.35 -4.33
CA ARG A 211 17.32 1.05 -3.03
C ARG A 211 16.21 0.76 -2.00
N ARG A 212 16.28 -0.40 -1.36
CA ARG A 212 15.45 -0.71 -0.19
C ARG A 212 15.82 0.21 0.97
N ARG A 213 14.85 0.96 1.47
CA ARG A 213 14.96 1.81 2.67
C ARG A 213 14.33 1.08 3.84
N ARG A 214 14.96 1.16 5.02
CA ARG A 214 14.33 0.66 6.24
C ARG A 214 13.49 1.76 6.86
N LEU A 215 12.32 1.41 7.38
CA LEU A 215 11.46 2.38 8.09
C LEU A 215 12.20 3.10 9.21
N MET A 216 13.05 2.40 9.95
CA MET A 216 13.90 2.96 11.01
C MET A 216 14.76 4.16 10.56
N GLU A 217 15.12 4.27 9.28
CA GLU A 217 15.87 5.42 8.75
C GLU A 217 15.07 6.73 8.90
N LEU A 218 13.73 6.66 8.92
CA LEU A 218 12.87 7.83 9.14
C LEU A 218 13.01 8.41 10.55
N LEU A 219 13.39 7.61 11.55
CA LEU A 219 13.59 8.08 12.93
C LEU A 219 14.99 8.65 13.17
N THR A 220 15.94 8.38 12.28
CA THR A 220 17.30 8.92 12.41
C THR A 220 17.26 10.37 11.95
N GLU A 221 17.01 11.29 12.89
CA GLU A 221 17.33 12.70 12.66
C GLU A 221 18.84 12.76 12.42
N LYS A 222 19.24 13.01 11.16
CA LYS A 222 20.64 13.35 10.86
C LYS A 222 20.94 14.66 11.60
N SER A 223 21.48 14.54 12.81
CA SER A 223 22.19 15.63 13.46
C SER A 223 23.19 16.20 12.46
N ARG A 224 23.06 17.49 12.22
CA ARG A 224 23.84 18.28 11.26
C ARG A 224 25.33 18.17 11.58
N LEU A 225 26.17 18.32 10.55
CA LEU A 225 27.65 18.20 10.49
C LEU A 225 28.18 16.80 10.12
N MET A 226 27.98 16.40 8.87
CA MET A 226 28.94 15.49 8.23
C MET A 226 30.02 16.33 7.52
N PRO A 227 31.31 16.02 7.70
CA PRO A 227 32.33 16.47 6.75
C PRO A 227 31.97 15.91 5.38
N GLU A 228 32.22 16.68 4.32
CA GLU A 228 32.14 16.23 2.92
C GLU A 228 32.94 14.93 2.73
N SER A 229 32.29 13.81 2.98
CA SER A 229 32.77 12.49 2.62
C SER A 229 31.90 12.05 1.46
N HIS A 230 32.53 12.00 0.29
CA HIS A 230 31.99 11.46 -0.94
C HIS A 230 31.76 9.96 -0.80
N ASP A 231 30.79 9.55 0.01
CA ASP A 231 30.32 8.17 0.07
C ASP A 231 28.81 8.15 -0.09
N SER A 232 28.40 8.25 -1.35
CA SER A 232 27.17 7.58 -1.76
C SER A 232 27.36 6.07 -1.51
N PRO A 233 26.38 5.35 -0.95
CA PRO A 233 26.48 3.91 -0.70
C PRO A 233 26.60 3.06 -1.98
N PHE A 234 26.71 3.70 -3.15
CA PHE A 234 26.95 3.10 -4.45
C PHE A 234 28.33 3.41 -5.07
N CYS A 235 29.21 4.14 -4.37
CA CYS A 235 30.62 4.27 -4.76
C CYS A 235 31.38 2.96 -4.48
N LEU A 236 31.19 1.95 -5.32
CA LEU A 236 32.02 0.75 -5.28
C LEU A 236 33.47 1.13 -5.66
N ARG A 237 34.33 1.15 -4.64
CA ARG A 237 35.81 1.09 -4.66
C ARG A 237 36.55 1.93 -5.72
N LYS A 238 37.28 2.93 -5.22
CA LYS A 238 38.56 3.40 -5.76
C LYS A 238 39.57 2.24 -5.74
N GLN A 239 39.74 1.53 -6.86
CA GLN A 239 40.88 0.62 -7.03
C GLN A 239 42.06 1.46 -7.56
N ASN A 240 42.87 1.98 -6.64
CA ASN A 240 44.14 2.61 -7.01
C ASN A 240 45.09 1.55 -7.58
N HIS A 241 45.54 1.76 -8.81
CA HIS A 241 46.76 1.16 -9.32
C HIS A 241 47.95 1.91 -8.67
N ASP A 242 49.02 1.16 -8.37
CA ASP A 242 50.29 1.58 -7.75
C ASP A 242 50.32 1.87 -6.23
N ASN A 243 50.58 0.84 -5.43
CA ASN A 243 51.93 0.67 -4.83
C ASN A 243 52.11 -0.68 -4.11
N ARG A 244 53.28 -1.29 -4.35
CA ARG A 244 53.80 -2.53 -3.73
C ARG A 244 54.06 -2.34 -2.22
N LYS A 245 53.49 -3.24 -1.38
CA LYS A 245 54.16 -4.13 -0.38
C LYS A 245 53.13 -4.76 0.59
N HIS A 246 53.19 -6.11 0.68
CA HIS A 246 52.68 -7.11 1.66
C HIS A 246 51.54 -6.70 2.64
N THR A 247 50.45 -7.45 2.79
CA THR A 247 50.42 -8.83 3.34
C THR A 247 49.17 -9.65 2.92
N SER A 248 49.42 -10.92 2.58
CA SER A 248 48.57 -12.14 2.66
C SER A 248 47.08 -12.11 2.23
N PHE A 249 46.81 -12.63 1.03
CA PHE A 249 45.60 -13.40 0.74
C PHE A 249 46.02 -14.83 0.41
N LEU A 250 45.57 -15.81 1.20
CA LEU A 250 45.63 -17.23 0.84
C LEU A 250 44.29 -17.58 0.18
N SER A 251 44.35 -17.86 -1.11
CA SER A 251 43.32 -18.50 -1.89
C SER A 251 43.22 -19.98 -1.53
N VAL A 252 41.99 -20.52 -1.47
CA VAL A 252 41.77 -21.94 -1.77
C VAL A 252 40.49 -22.06 -2.60
N SER A 253 40.68 -22.39 -3.87
CA SER A 253 39.65 -22.83 -4.82
C SER A 253 39.25 -24.30 -4.55
N PRO A 254 38.15 -24.79 -5.14
CA PRO A 254 37.35 -25.89 -4.59
C PRO A 254 37.89 -27.26 -4.97
N THR A 255 37.83 -28.23 -4.06
CA THR A 255 37.88 -29.65 -4.44
C THR A 255 37.35 -30.57 -3.34
N LYS A 256 36.49 -31.49 -3.80
CA LYS A 256 36.16 -32.81 -3.24
C LYS A 256 35.06 -32.92 -2.16
N GLU A 257 33.94 -33.47 -2.66
CA GLU A 257 33.17 -34.59 -2.14
C GLU A 257 32.69 -34.54 -0.67
N ILE A 258 31.38 -34.31 -0.50
CA ILE A 258 30.67 -34.78 0.70
C ILE A 258 29.88 -36.03 0.29
N LYS A 259 30.40 -37.18 0.74
CA LYS A 259 29.78 -38.50 0.65
C LYS A 259 28.53 -38.57 1.54
N ILE A 260 27.51 -39.23 1.01
CA ILE A 260 26.35 -39.77 1.74
C ILE A 260 26.82 -40.93 2.63
N VAL A 261 26.55 -40.91 3.95
CA VAL A 261 26.33 -42.12 4.77
C VAL A 261 25.36 -41.82 5.92
N SER A 262 24.48 -42.79 6.11
CA SER A 262 23.37 -42.99 7.05
C SER A 262 23.75 -43.28 8.53
N ALA A 263 22.72 -43.14 9.38
CA ALA A 263 22.36 -44.03 10.50
C ALA A 263 22.88 -43.77 11.94
N VAL A 264 21.89 -43.56 12.84
CA VAL A 264 21.62 -44.33 14.10
C VAL A 264 22.21 -43.87 15.46
N ARG A 265 21.25 -43.43 16.33
CA ARG A 265 20.98 -43.67 17.78
C ARG A 265 22.03 -43.41 18.89
N ARG A 266 21.60 -42.61 19.89
CA ARG A 266 21.28 -42.99 21.32
C ARG A 266 20.76 -41.74 22.07
N SER A 267 19.51 -41.66 22.53
CA SER A 267 18.93 -42.15 23.82
C SER A 267 19.51 -41.43 25.05
N SER A 268 18.74 -40.74 25.92
CA SER A 268 17.85 -41.32 26.96
C SER A 268 16.94 -40.20 27.56
N MET A 269 15.60 -40.38 27.65
CA MET A 269 14.76 -40.79 28.82
C MET A 269 14.67 -39.71 29.93
N SER A 270 13.51 -39.27 30.45
CA SER A 270 12.31 -40.00 30.93
C SER A 270 11.16 -39.00 31.23
N SER A 271 9.95 -39.17 30.63
CA SER A 271 8.65 -39.59 31.23
C SER A 271 8.09 -38.68 32.35
N CYS A 272 6.83 -38.24 32.40
CA CYS A 272 5.51 -38.91 32.30
C CYS A 272 4.42 -37.81 32.51
N GLY A 273 3.13 -37.88 32.17
CA GLY A 273 2.22 -38.83 31.50
C GLY A 273 0.99 -38.02 31.00
N SER A 274 0.44 -38.27 29.80
CA SER A 274 -0.60 -39.26 29.45
C SER A 274 -1.87 -39.13 30.30
N SER A 275 -3.06 -38.83 29.76
CA SER A 275 -3.92 -39.72 28.95
C SER A 275 -5.15 -38.89 28.53
N GLY A 276 -5.75 -38.93 27.33
CA GLY A 276 -5.71 -39.89 26.24
C GLY A 276 -7.13 -40.41 25.95
N TYR A 277 -7.69 -40.12 24.77
CA TYR A 277 -8.49 -41.09 23.98
C TYR A 277 -8.74 -40.65 22.52
N PHE A 278 -8.20 -41.47 21.61
CA PHE A 278 -8.58 -41.88 20.23
C PHE A 278 -9.30 -40.89 19.28
N SER A 279 -8.66 -40.46 18.18
CA SER A 279 -8.49 -41.12 16.86
C SER A 279 -9.76 -41.23 15.99
N SER A 280 -9.78 -40.47 14.88
CA SER A 280 -10.13 -40.90 13.52
C SER A 280 -9.90 -39.75 12.53
N SER A 281 -9.02 -39.92 11.54
CA SER A 281 -9.09 -39.21 10.24
C SER A 281 -9.94 -40.08 9.29
N PRO A 282 -10.66 -39.57 8.26
CA PRO A 282 -10.20 -38.53 7.32
C PRO A 282 -11.28 -37.57 6.74
N THR A 283 -10.86 -36.49 6.06
CA THR A 283 -11.23 -36.13 4.66
C THR A 283 -10.95 -34.65 4.37
N LEU A 284 -10.35 -34.42 3.20
CA LEU A 284 -10.12 -33.11 2.59
C LEU A 284 -11.45 -32.50 2.14
N SER A 285 -11.95 -31.49 2.85
CA SER A 285 -12.59 -30.30 2.29
C SER A 285 -13.11 -29.42 3.43
N SER A 286 -12.48 -28.29 3.70
CA SER A 286 -13.19 -27.14 4.28
C SER A 286 -12.29 -25.93 4.31
N SER A 287 -12.76 -24.87 3.67
CA SER A 287 -12.32 -23.51 3.91
C SER A 287 -12.41 -23.19 5.40
N PRO A 288 -11.53 -22.33 5.95
CA PRO A 288 -11.50 -22.05 7.38
C PRO A 288 -12.84 -21.46 7.86
N PRO A 289 -13.30 -21.80 9.08
CA PRO A 289 -14.58 -21.37 9.60
C PRO A 289 -14.59 -19.84 9.78
N VAL A 290 -15.55 -19.19 9.13
CA VAL A 290 -15.82 -17.77 9.30
C VAL A 290 -16.29 -17.54 10.74
N LEU A 291 -15.38 -17.06 11.58
CA LEU A 291 -15.70 -16.59 12.93
C LEU A 291 -16.68 -15.41 12.79
N CYS A 292 -17.85 -15.56 13.43
CA CYS A 292 -18.86 -14.54 13.69
C CYS A 292 -19.75 -14.12 12.50
N ASN A 293 -20.59 -15.01 11.96
CA ASN A 293 -21.79 -14.55 11.26
C ASN A 293 -22.88 -14.26 12.30
N PRO A 294 -23.43 -13.03 12.40
CA PRO A 294 -24.49 -12.73 13.35
C PRO A 294 -25.71 -13.64 13.11
N LYS A 295 -26.40 -14.04 14.19
CA LYS A 295 -27.60 -14.88 14.12
C LYS A 295 -28.66 -14.21 13.24
N SER A 296 -29.41 -15.02 12.49
CA SER A 296 -30.53 -14.53 11.67
C SER A 296 -31.52 -13.76 12.55
N VAL A 297 -32.05 -12.66 12.04
CA VAL A 297 -33.12 -11.88 12.70
C VAL A 297 -34.49 -12.54 12.57
N LEU A 298 -34.63 -13.51 11.67
CA LEU A 298 -35.88 -14.24 11.47
C LEU A 298 -36.09 -15.26 12.59
N LYS A 299 -37.27 -15.22 13.22
CA LYS A 299 -37.68 -16.17 14.27
C LYS A 299 -37.98 -17.57 13.70
N ARG A 300 -38.46 -17.63 12.46
CA ARG A 300 -38.77 -18.87 11.71
C ARG A 300 -38.37 -18.72 10.25
N PRO A 301 -38.09 -19.82 9.53
CA PRO A 301 -37.97 -19.76 8.08
C PRO A 301 -39.31 -19.34 7.46
N VAL A 302 -39.23 -18.50 6.43
CA VAL A 302 -40.36 -18.05 5.60
C VAL A 302 -40.00 -18.39 4.16
N THR A 303 -40.94 -18.95 3.40
CA THR A 303 -40.71 -19.33 2.00
C THR A 303 -41.26 -18.27 1.05
N ALA A 304 -40.77 -18.24 -0.18
CA ALA A 304 -41.31 -17.33 -1.20
C ALA A 304 -42.79 -17.62 -1.51
N ASP A 305 -43.20 -18.89 -1.49
CA ASP A 305 -44.59 -19.30 -1.71
C ASP A 305 -45.51 -18.77 -0.61
N GLU A 306 -45.03 -18.78 0.64
CA GLU A 306 -45.76 -18.20 1.78
C GLU A 306 -45.98 -16.69 1.64
N LEU A 307 -44.96 -15.96 1.20
CA LEU A 307 -45.07 -14.52 0.97
C LEU A 307 -46.06 -14.16 -0.16
N LEU A 308 -46.23 -15.07 -1.13
CA LEU A 308 -47.09 -14.87 -2.29
C LEU A 308 -48.50 -15.45 -2.10
N MET A 309 -48.76 -16.19 -1.01
CA MET A 309 -50.07 -16.78 -0.76
C MET A 309 -51.15 -15.69 -0.66
N PRO A 310 -52.28 -15.81 -1.40
CA PRO A 310 -53.41 -14.90 -1.25
C PRO A 310 -53.91 -14.88 0.20
N GLY A 311 -53.98 -13.68 0.79
CA GLY A 311 -54.41 -13.50 2.19
C GLY A 311 -53.33 -13.79 3.24
N ALA A 312 -52.07 -14.04 2.83
CA ALA A 312 -50.96 -14.10 3.77
C ALA A 312 -50.81 -12.77 4.52
N PRO A 313 -50.37 -12.78 5.80
CA PRO A 313 -50.31 -11.60 6.65
C PRO A 313 -49.08 -10.73 6.33
N TYR A 314 -48.83 -10.45 5.06
CA TYR A 314 -47.71 -9.65 4.60
C TYR A 314 -48.19 -8.45 3.78
N VAL A 315 -47.66 -7.27 4.10
CA VAL A 315 -47.91 -6.05 3.33
C VAL A 315 -46.69 -5.72 2.49
N ARG A 316 -46.93 -5.34 1.22
CA ARG A 316 -45.88 -4.88 0.31
C ARG A 316 -45.62 -3.39 0.50
N LYS A 317 -44.34 -3.00 0.54
CA LYS A 317 -43.88 -1.62 0.58
C LYS A 317 -42.84 -1.38 -0.51
N THR A 318 -42.85 -0.16 -1.06
CA THR A 318 -41.86 0.28 -2.05
C THR A 318 -41.05 1.42 -1.47
N PHE A 319 -39.73 1.28 -1.49
CA PHE A 319 -38.78 2.27 -1.00
C PHE A 319 -37.94 2.80 -2.16
N THR A 320 -37.77 4.12 -2.22
CA THR A 320 -36.78 4.76 -3.09
C THR A 320 -35.67 5.30 -2.21
N ILE A 321 -34.47 4.75 -2.34
CA ILE A 321 -33.33 5.02 -1.46
C ILE A 321 -32.21 5.60 -2.31
N VAL A 322 -31.83 6.84 -2.03
CA VAL A 322 -30.65 7.48 -2.65
C VAL A 322 -29.44 7.20 -1.78
N GLY A 323 -28.47 6.45 -2.32
CA GLY A 323 -27.24 6.12 -1.59
C GLY A 323 -26.39 7.36 -1.29
N ASP A 324 -25.69 7.33 -0.17
CA ASP A 324 -24.66 8.31 0.18
C ASP A 324 -23.28 7.90 -0.40
N ALA A 325 -22.20 8.57 0.01
CA ALA A 325 -20.85 8.27 -0.47
C ALA A 325 -20.35 6.86 -0.07
N VAL A 326 -21.07 6.18 0.82
CA VAL A 326 -20.69 4.91 1.44
C VAL A 326 -21.64 3.76 1.05
N GLY A 327 -22.90 4.06 0.73
CA GLY A 327 -23.89 3.11 0.25
C GLY A 327 -25.30 3.48 0.69
N TRP A 328 -26.12 2.48 0.98
CA TRP A 328 -27.54 2.68 1.28
C TRP A 328 -27.91 2.43 2.75
N GLY A 329 -26.97 1.96 3.59
CA GLY A 329 -27.20 1.80 5.03
C GLY A 329 -28.04 0.58 5.44
N PHE A 330 -28.00 -0.53 4.70
CA PHE A 330 -28.69 -1.78 5.09
C PHE A 330 -27.87 -3.04 4.73
N VAL A 331 -28.31 -4.20 5.25
CA VAL A 331 -27.74 -5.52 4.92
C VAL A 331 -28.82 -6.46 4.45
N VAL A 332 -28.60 -7.07 3.29
CA VAL A 332 -29.41 -8.19 2.80
C VAL A 332 -28.72 -9.52 3.16
N ARG A 333 -29.50 -10.48 3.65
CA ARG A 333 -29.12 -11.89 3.85
C ARG A 333 -30.26 -12.78 3.37
N GLY A 334 -30.15 -14.08 3.58
CA GLY A 334 -31.14 -15.07 3.16
C GLY A 334 -30.79 -15.73 1.83
N SER A 335 -31.45 -16.84 1.54
CA SER A 335 -31.28 -17.56 0.29
C SER A 335 -32.47 -17.29 -0.61
N LYS A 336 -33.65 -17.81 -0.28
CA LYS A 336 -34.87 -17.70 -1.08
C LYS A 336 -36.07 -17.77 -0.13
N PRO A 337 -36.60 -16.64 0.36
CA PRO A 337 -36.34 -15.26 -0.02
C PRO A 337 -35.18 -14.60 0.75
N CYS A 338 -34.67 -13.50 0.21
CA CYS A 338 -33.75 -12.61 0.91
C CYS A 338 -34.49 -11.70 1.89
N HIS A 339 -33.84 -11.30 2.99
CA HIS A 339 -34.40 -10.41 4.01
C HIS A 339 -33.40 -9.33 4.46
N ILE A 340 -33.93 -8.23 4.97
CA ILE A 340 -33.16 -7.16 5.59
C ILE A 340 -32.70 -7.62 6.97
N GLN A 341 -31.40 -7.85 7.10
CA GLN A 341 -30.75 -8.32 8.33
C GLN A 341 -30.42 -7.18 9.28
N ALA A 342 -30.11 -6.00 8.77
CA ALA A 342 -29.76 -4.83 9.57
C ALA A 342 -29.98 -3.56 8.77
N VAL A 343 -30.27 -2.47 9.47
CA VAL A 343 -30.41 -1.11 8.93
C VAL A 343 -29.61 -0.17 9.84
N ASP A 344 -28.78 0.69 9.24
CA ASP A 344 -28.09 1.77 9.94
C ASP A 344 -29.13 2.86 10.30
N PRO A 345 -29.36 3.14 11.60
CA PRO A 345 -30.37 4.12 12.02
C PRO A 345 -30.13 5.54 11.47
N SER A 346 -28.88 5.86 11.14
CA SER A 346 -28.48 7.15 10.57
C SER A 346 -28.34 7.13 9.04
N GLY A 347 -28.57 5.97 8.42
CA GLY A 347 -28.32 5.74 7.00
C GLY A 347 -29.51 6.04 6.08
N PRO A 348 -29.28 6.13 4.75
CA PRO A 348 -30.32 6.44 3.78
C PRO A 348 -31.53 5.48 3.82
N ALA A 349 -31.30 4.18 4.04
CA ALA A 349 -32.38 3.20 4.13
C ALA A 349 -33.27 3.40 5.36
N ALA A 350 -32.71 3.75 6.52
CA ALA A 350 -33.51 4.10 7.69
C ALA A 350 -34.34 5.36 7.43
N ALA A 351 -33.75 6.38 6.79
CA ALA A 351 -34.46 7.59 6.41
C ALA A 351 -35.63 7.30 5.43
N ALA A 352 -35.49 6.30 4.56
CA ALA A 352 -36.57 5.83 3.69
C ALA A 352 -37.62 4.96 4.42
N GLY A 353 -37.40 4.61 5.68
CA GLY A 353 -38.32 3.79 6.48
C GLY A 353 -38.11 2.28 6.36
N MET A 354 -36.96 1.84 5.84
CA MET A 354 -36.60 0.42 5.79
C MET A 354 -36.40 -0.14 7.21
N LYS A 355 -36.89 -1.35 7.44
CA LYS A 355 -36.81 -2.05 8.73
C LYS A 355 -36.13 -3.40 8.59
N VAL A 356 -35.64 -3.91 9.71
CA VAL A 356 -35.14 -5.28 9.84
C VAL A 356 -36.31 -6.26 9.68
N CYS A 357 -36.04 -7.48 9.20
CA CYS A 357 -37.02 -8.54 8.92
C CYS A 357 -37.97 -8.30 7.74
N GLN A 358 -37.73 -7.27 6.92
CA GLN A 358 -38.45 -7.10 5.65
C GLN A 358 -37.88 -8.04 4.57
N PHE A 359 -38.73 -8.71 3.81
CA PHE A 359 -38.34 -9.62 2.73
C PHE A 359 -38.21 -8.89 1.41
N VAL A 360 -37.11 -9.10 0.67
CA VAL A 360 -36.85 -8.40 -0.60
C VAL A 360 -37.61 -9.08 -1.73
N VAL A 361 -38.56 -8.37 -2.33
CA VAL A 361 -39.37 -8.84 -3.45
C VAL A 361 -38.71 -8.47 -4.78
N SER A 362 -38.28 -7.22 -4.91
CA SER A 362 -37.65 -6.71 -6.13
C SER A 362 -36.59 -5.65 -5.85
N VAL A 363 -35.65 -5.51 -6.77
CA VAL A 363 -34.64 -4.44 -6.80
C VAL A 363 -34.62 -3.84 -8.20
N ASN A 364 -34.90 -2.54 -8.31
CA ASN A 364 -34.99 -1.79 -9.57
C ASN A 364 -35.90 -2.46 -10.62
N GLY A 365 -37.04 -3.01 -10.17
CA GLY A 365 -38.00 -3.69 -11.02
C GLY A 365 -37.68 -5.16 -11.34
N LEU A 366 -36.52 -5.67 -10.93
CA LEU A 366 -36.17 -7.09 -11.08
C LEU A 366 -36.64 -7.89 -9.87
N ASN A 367 -37.47 -8.91 -10.09
CA ASN A 367 -37.93 -9.81 -9.03
C ASN A 367 -36.75 -10.67 -8.52
N VAL A 368 -36.56 -10.68 -7.20
CA VAL A 368 -35.46 -11.38 -6.53
C VAL A 368 -35.91 -12.39 -5.45
N LEU A 369 -37.21 -12.71 -5.37
CA LEU A 369 -37.73 -13.63 -4.33
C LEU A 369 -37.07 -15.01 -4.34
N HIS A 370 -36.70 -15.52 -5.51
CA HIS A 370 -36.08 -16.84 -5.68
C HIS A 370 -34.56 -16.76 -5.91
N VAL A 371 -33.95 -15.62 -5.61
CA VAL A 371 -32.56 -15.30 -5.88
C VAL A 371 -31.80 -15.15 -4.55
N ASP A 372 -30.57 -15.68 -4.51
CA ASP A 372 -29.74 -15.63 -3.30
C ASP A 372 -29.18 -14.24 -2.99
N TYR A 373 -28.83 -14.01 -1.72
CA TYR A 373 -28.35 -12.69 -1.29
C TYR A 373 -27.07 -12.26 -2.00
N ARG A 374 -26.26 -13.19 -2.53
CA ARG A 374 -25.03 -12.85 -3.28
C ARG A 374 -25.38 -12.15 -4.57
N THR A 375 -26.33 -12.72 -5.31
CA THR A 375 -26.82 -12.17 -6.57
C THR A 375 -27.59 -10.88 -6.33
N VAL A 376 -28.45 -10.82 -5.30
CA VAL A 376 -29.16 -9.59 -4.90
C VAL A 376 -28.18 -8.48 -4.51
N SER A 377 -27.13 -8.81 -3.74
CA SER A 377 -26.08 -7.85 -3.37
C SER A 377 -25.34 -7.34 -4.60
N ASN A 378 -25.01 -8.22 -5.55
CA ASN A 378 -24.35 -7.81 -6.79
C ASN A 378 -25.21 -6.86 -7.62
N LEU A 379 -26.52 -7.13 -7.71
CA LEU A 379 -27.47 -6.28 -8.42
C LEU A 379 -27.57 -4.88 -7.78
N ILE A 380 -27.56 -4.81 -6.45
CA ILE A 380 -27.55 -3.55 -5.69
C ILE A 380 -26.24 -2.79 -5.91
N LEU A 381 -25.10 -3.48 -5.82
CA LEU A 381 -23.77 -2.85 -5.85
C LEU A 381 -23.32 -2.41 -7.25
N THR A 382 -23.82 -3.05 -8.30
CA THR A 382 -23.52 -2.70 -9.70
C THR A 382 -24.57 -1.77 -10.32
N GLY A 383 -25.67 -1.52 -9.60
CA GLY A 383 -26.77 -0.68 -10.04
C GLY A 383 -26.53 0.82 -9.83
N PRO A 384 -27.52 1.65 -10.23
CA PRO A 384 -27.47 3.10 -10.00
C PRO A 384 -27.51 3.45 -8.51
N ARG A 385 -27.03 4.65 -8.18
CA ARG A 385 -26.98 5.17 -6.80
C ARG A 385 -28.36 5.30 -6.15
N THR A 386 -29.41 5.49 -6.94
CA THR A 386 -30.79 5.45 -6.47
C THR A 386 -31.35 4.05 -6.69
N ILE A 387 -31.82 3.42 -5.62
CA ILE A 387 -32.41 2.07 -5.68
C ILE A 387 -33.89 2.16 -5.33
N VAL A 388 -34.71 1.54 -6.17
CA VAL A 388 -36.11 1.27 -5.89
C VAL A 388 -36.23 -0.18 -5.43
N MET A 389 -36.64 -0.41 -4.19
CA MET A 389 -36.83 -1.75 -3.63
C MET A 389 -38.28 -1.98 -3.29
N GLU A 390 -38.82 -3.12 -3.72
CA GLU A 390 -40.07 -3.64 -3.16
C GLU A 390 -39.74 -4.66 -2.08
N VAL A 391 -40.35 -4.51 -0.91
CA VAL A 391 -40.21 -5.45 0.20
C VAL A 391 -41.57 -5.86 0.75
N MET A 392 -41.60 -6.97 1.47
CA MET A 392 -42.76 -7.44 2.23
C MET A 392 -42.44 -7.47 3.72
N GLU A 393 -43.36 -7.04 4.56
CA GLU A 393 -43.25 -7.14 6.02
C GLU A 393 -44.53 -7.73 6.62
N GLU A 394 -44.37 -8.45 7.73
CA GLU A 394 -45.52 -9.07 8.43
C GLU A 394 -46.42 -7.96 8.99
N ILE A 395 -47.73 -8.10 8.81
CA ILE A 395 -48.72 -7.17 9.37
C ILE A 395 -48.72 -7.40 10.88
N GLU A 396 -48.32 -6.39 11.65
CA GLU A 396 -48.45 -6.43 13.10
C GLU A 396 -49.93 -6.57 13.45
N ALA A 397 -50.28 -7.67 14.13
CA ALA A 397 -51.64 -7.98 14.56
C ALA A 397 -52.09 -7.13 15.75
#